data_AF-A0A926LME2-F1
#
_entry.id   AF-A0A926LME2-F1
#
_cell.length_a   1.000
_cell.length_b   1.000
_cell.length_c   1.000
_cell.angle_alpha   90.00
_cell.angle_beta   90.00
_cell.angle_gamma   90.00
#
_symmetry.space_group_name_H-M   'P 1'
#
loop_
_entity.id
_entity.type
_entity.pdbx_description
1 polymer ?
#
loop_
_entity_poly.entity_id
_entity_poly.type
_entity_poly.pdbx_seq_one_letter_code
_entity_poly.pdbx_strand_id
1 'polypeptide(L)'
;MASQSARAAYINDMKGQLQELLDRYDPALLWFDGDWGGNPASPTLQSWWTRADGQDLYNWLMARKPNLVVNERVKRDVGLGDYAVAEFGIPDAPLERPWEACATMNGAWGYADWAENNYRSVKTLIQELVTVASRDGNYLLNIGPKGDGSVSPGSVNVLNGFASWMSVHADSIHGTSGSPFATEPSWGRITKKNGKLFAHVFDWPTHGTLRIPAVHNTVNRVYLLNNPSTSLSYTVSGGTIDVAVPAGAPNANVSVVCVEVSGMPAVLANGVYRLVSVRSGMALDNGNTTTEGGQVIQWAQNGGSPQQWAVTGLEHGYYKLVSVRSGKALDNGNTTAEGASVIQWTANGGSPQRWVVTRIG
;
A
#
# COMPACT_ATOMS: atom_id res chain seq x y z
N MET A 1 35.08 1.76 12.28
CA MET A 1 35.71 3.05 12.66
C MET A 1 36.92 2.83 13.53
N ALA A 2 37.98 3.63 13.38
CA ALA A 2 39.24 3.47 14.13
C ALA A 2 39.22 4.11 15.53
N SER A 3 38.34 5.07 15.79
CA SER A 3 38.21 5.77 17.09
C SER A 3 36.86 6.50 17.19
N GLN A 4 36.51 6.99 18.38
CA GLN A 4 35.36 7.87 18.56
C GLN A 4 35.53 9.22 17.84
N SER A 5 36.75 9.77 17.83
CA SER A 5 37.04 11.01 17.09
C SER A 5 36.83 10.82 15.58
N ALA A 6 37.25 9.68 15.02
CA ALA A 6 37.01 9.36 13.61
C ALA A 6 35.51 9.23 13.31
N ARG A 7 34.73 8.65 14.23
CA ARG A 7 33.27 8.56 14.10
C ARG A 7 32.61 9.94 14.08
N ALA A 8 32.96 10.81 15.02
CA ALA A 8 32.42 12.17 15.07
C ALA A 8 32.82 12.98 13.82
N ALA A 9 34.06 12.85 13.36
CA ALA A 9 34.54 13.49 12.14
C ALA A 9 33.74 13.03 10.91
N TYR A 10 33.49 11.72 10.77
CA TYR A 10 32.67 11.18 9.69
C TYR A 10 31.23 11.73 9.71
N ILE A 11 30.57 11.76 10.88
CA ILE A 11 29.19 12.27 10.99
C ILE A 11 29.14 13.76 10.61
N ASN A 12 30.14 14.54 11.03
CA ASN A 12 30.23 15.95 10.67
C ASN A 12 30.44 16.14 9.16
N ASP A 13 31.32 15.36 8.55
CA ASP A 13 31.58 15.40 7.11
C ASP A 13 30.32 15.00 6.30
N MET A 14 29.66 13.90 6.68
CA MET A 14 28.39 13.47 6.09
C MET A 14 27.33 14.57 6.16
N LYS A 15 27.15 15.22 7.32
CA LYS A 15 26.20 16.33 7.46
C LYS A 15 26.61 17.55 6.63
N GLY A 16 27.90 17.82 6.45
CA GLY A 16 28.41 18.83 5.53
C GLY A 16 27.99 18.54 4.09
N GLN A 17 28.23 17.32 3.61
CA GLN A 17 27.82 16.89 2.27
C GLN A 17 26.30 16.95 2.06
N LEU A 18 25.52 16.57 3.08
CA LEU A 18 24.06 16.70 3.03
C LEU A 18 23.61 18.16 2.96
N GLN A 19 24.26 19.07 3.71
CA GLN A 19 23.98 20.50 3.63
C GLN A 19 24.25 21.03 2.22
N GLU A 20 25.37 20.62 1.59
CA GLU A 20 25.65 20.99 0.20
C GLU A 20 24.56 20.50 -0.76
N LEU A 21 24.06 19.28 -0.59
CA LEU A 21 22.95 18.78 -1.41
C LEU A 21 21.67 19.60 -1.21
N LEU A 22 21.33 19.93 0.04
CA LEU A 22 20.16 20.76 0.35
C LEU A 22 20.27 22.15 -0.30
N ASP A 23 21.42 22.81 -0.16
CA ASP A 23 21.62 24.18 -0.63
C ASP A 23 21.70 24.27 -2.16
N ARG A 24 22.33 23.28 -2.82
CA ARG A 24 22.60 23.34 -4.26
C ARG A 24 21.47 22.80 -5.12
N TYR A 25 20.69 21.86 -4.61
CA TYR A 25 19.72 21.11 -5.42
C TYR A 25 18.29 21.12 -4.88
N ASP A 26 18.07 21.65 -3.67
CA ASP A 26 16.76 21.74 -3.02
C ASP A 26 15.91 20.43 -3.15
N PRO A 27 16.47 19.26 -2.79
CA PRO A 27 15.86 17.97 -3.12
C PRO A 27 14.49 17.84 -2.45
N ALA A 28 13.53 17.25 -3.17
CA ALA A 28 12.23 16.88 -2.60
C ALA A 28 12.33 15.63 -1.70
N LEU A 29 13.32 14.77 -1.98
CA LEU A 29 13.52 13.49 -1.30
C LEU A 29 15.01 13.20 -1.11
N LEU A 30 15.38 12.67 0.05
CA LEU A 30 16.68 12.03 0.30
C LEU A 30 16.48 10.55 0.67
N TRP A 31 17.05 9.67 -0.15
CA TRP A 31 16.98 8.22 0.03
C TRP A 31 18.28 7.73 0.67
N PHE A 32 18.23 7.38 1.95
CA PHE A 32 19.39 6.90 2.71
C PHE A 32 19.57 5.39 2.54
N ASP A 33 20.82 4.94 2.62
CA ASP A 33 21.21 3.55 2.69
C ASP A 33 22.36 3.38 3.69
N GLY A 34 22.69 2.16 4.10
CA GLY A 34 23.81 1.91 5.03
C GLY A 34 23.41 1.72 6.50
N ASP A 35 22.11 1.57 6.80
CA ASP A 35 21.60 1.58 8.17
C ASP A 35 21.82 0.29 8.97
N TRP A 36 22.43 -0.72 8.33
CA TRP A 36 22.78 -2.04 8.88
C TRP A 36 23.98 -2.02 9.83
N GLY A 37 24.72 -0.91 9.91
CA GLY A 37 25.75 -0.73 10.93
C GLY A 37 25.12 -0.62 12.33
N GLY A 38 25.78 -1.15 13.35
CA GLY A 38 25.33 -1.07 14.75
C GLY A 38 24.47 -2.25 15.19
N ASN A 39 24.88 -2.98 16.22
CA ASN A 39 23.92 -3.73 17.03
C ASN A 39 23.13 -2.70 17.84
N PRO A 40 21.81 -2.52 17.62
CA PRO A 40 21.05 -1.50 18.34
C PRO A 40 21.06 -1.68 19.85
N ALA A 41 21.22 -2.93 20.32
CA ALA A 41 21.30 -3.24 21.74
C ALA A 41 22.72 -3.06 22.32
N SER A 42 23.77 -3.18 21.51
CA SER A 42 25.18 -3.14 21.94
C SER A 42 26.12 -2.60 20.85
N PRO A 43 26.10 -1.30 20.52
CA PRO A 43 26.92 -0.74 19.46
C PRO A 43 28.42 -0.74 19.81
N THR A 44 29.29 -0.83 18.80
CA THR A 44 30.76 -0.83 18.95
C THR A 44 31.42 0.07 17.90
N LEU A 45 32.73 0.31 17.98
CA LEU A 45 33.45 1.04 16.93
C LEU A 45 33.46 0.33 15.56
N GLN A 46 33.28 -0.99 15.55
CA GLN A 46 33.15 -1.79 14.33
C GLN A 46 31.70 -1.81 13.83
N SER A 47 30.73 -1.56 14.71
CA SER A 47 29.30 -1.56 14.45
C SER A 47 28.69 -0.28 15.04
N TRP A 48 28.81 0.84 14.31
CA TRP A 48 28.92 2.18 14.91
C TRP A 48 27.75 3.14 14.61
N TRP A 49 26.87 2.81 13.66
CA TRP A 49 25.68 3.58 13.33
C TRP A 49 24.55 3.23 14.30
N THR A 50 24.28 4.10 15.26
CA THR A 50 23.36 3.79 16.37
C THR A 50 21.96 4.34 16.12
N ARG A 51 20.99 3.90 16.92
CA ARG A 51 19.65 4.52 16.99
C ARG A 51 19.71 6.03 17.22
N ALA A 52 20.59 6.47 18.11
CA ALA A 52 20.75 7.88 18.44
C ALA A 52 21.27 8.68 17.24
N ASP A 53 22.15 8.12 16.42
CA ASP A 53 22.67 8.80 15.22
C ASP A 53 21.60 8.95 14.15
N GLY A 54 20.81 7.90 13.90
CA GLY A 54 19.69 7.98 12.97
C GLY A 54 18.65 8.99 13.39
N GLN A 55 18.30 9.02 14.68
CA GLN A 55 17.38 10.02 15.25
C GLN A 55 17.93 11.44 15.11
N ASP A 56 19.21 11.64 15.45
CA ASP A 56 19.89 12.93 15.33
C ASP A 56 19.97 13.40 13.87
N LEU A 57 20.31 12.51 12.93
CA LEU A 57 20.31 12.80 11.50
C LEU A 57 18.92 13.23 11.01
N TYR A 58 17.88 12.47 11.32
CA TYR A 58 16.51 12.80 10.91
C TYR A 58 16.07 14.15 11.47
N ASN A 59 16.27 14.39 12.77
CA ASN A 59 15.93 15.67 13.40
C ASN A 59 16.72 16.84 12.80
N TRP A 60 18.00 16.62 12.49
CA TRP A 60 18.86 17.63 11.86
C TRP A 60 18.37 18.01 10.46
N LEU A 61 17.86 17.05 9.68
CA LEU A 61 17.24 17.26 8.36
C LEU A 61 15.91 18.01 8.49
N MET A 62 15.01 17.55 9.36
CA MET A 62 13.69 18.16 9.54
C MET A 62 13.76 19.60 10.05
N ALA A 63 14.76 19.92 10.87
CA ALA A 63 15.02 21.30 11.31
C ALA A 63 15.44 22.24 10.18
N ARG A 64 15.97 21.72 9.07
CA ARG A 64 16.45 22.50 7.91
C ARG A 64 15.43 22.54 6.78
N LYS A 65 14.80 21.41 6.49
CA LYS A 65 13.79 21.28 5.45
C LYS A 65 12.61 20.44 5.97
N PRO A 66 11.61 21.05 6.62
CA PRO A 66 10.48 20.35 7.22
C PRO A 66 9.61 19.55 6.23
N ASN A 67 9.67 19.88 4.93
CA ASN A 67 8.92 19.21 3.87
C ASN A 67 9.76 18.19 3.08
N LEU A 68 10.98 17.88 3.53
CA LEU A 68 11.82 16.88 2.87
C LEU A 68 11.25 15.49 3.12
N VAL A 69 11.11 14.69 2.07
CA VAL A 69 10.75 13.27 2.20
C VAL A 69 12.02 12.45 2.43
N VAL A 70 11.98 11.57 3.44
CA VAL A 70 13.11 10.75 3.86
C VAL A 70 12.65 9.31 4.07
N ASN A 71 13.38 8.34 3.55
CA ASN A 71 13.04 6.93 3.78
C ASN A 71 13.41 6.47 5.21
N GLU A 72 12.80 5.38 5.68
CA GLU A 72 13.07 4.81 7.02
C GLU A 72 14.53 4.40 7.26
N ARG A 73 15.34 4.27 6.20
CA ARG A 73 16.74 3.85 6.24
C ARG A 73 17.70 4.93 6.74
N VAL A 74 17.21 6.06 7.26
CA VAL A 74 18.03 6.86 8.19
C VAL A 74 18.45 6.01 9.40
N LYS A 75 17.53 5.17 9.90
CA LYS A 75 17.75 4.04 10.82
C LYS A 75 16.41 3.33 11.08
N ARG A 76 16.21 2.15 10.50
CA ARG A 76 14.89 1.46 10.50
C ARG A 76 14.29 1.18 11.86
N ASP A 77 15.10 0.81 12.83
CA ASP A 77 14.59 0.41 14.14
C ASP A 77 14.18 1.60 15.01
N VAL A 78 14.44 2.85 14.59
CA VAL A 78 13.97 4.04 15.31
C VAL A 78 12.49 4.32 15.05
N GLY A 79 11.93 3.85 13.94
CA GLY A 79 10.54 4.13 13.54
C GLY A 79 10.33 5.52 12.93
N LEU A 80 11.41 6.17 12.48
CA LEU A 80 11.38 7.45 11.77
C LEU A 80 11.37 7.26 10.24
N GLY A 81 11.53 8.37 9.51
CA GLY A 81 11.32 8.44 8.06
C GLY A 81 9.85 8.61 7.75
N ASP A 82 9.55 8.96 6.50
CA ASP A 82 8.21 9.22 6.00
C ASP A 82 7.59 7.96 5.38
N TYR A 83 8.42 7.06 4.85
CA TYR A 83 7.96 5.82 4.23
C TYR A 83 8.91 4.64 4.45
N ALA A 84 8.34 3.43 4.44
CA ALA A 84 9.06 2.17 4.57
C ALA A 84 9.69 1.72 3.25
N VAL A 85 10.77 0.93 3.31
CA VAL A 85 11.48 0.44 2.12
C VAL A 85 11.44 -1.08 2.06
N ALA A 86 10.78 -1.60 1.02
CA ALA A 86 10.82 -3.00 0.65
C ALA A 86 11.89 -3.22 -0.44
N GLU A 87 13.03 -3.78 -0.05
CA GLU A 87 14.07 -4.23 -0.99
C GLU A 87 14.06 -5.75 -1.03
N PHE A 88 14.19 -6.34 -2.23
CA PHE A 88 14.14 -7.79 -2.46
C PHE A 88 12.80 -8.47 -2.14
N GLY A 89 11.69 -7.74 -2.20
CA GLY A 89 10.36 -8.32 -2.04
C GLY A 89 9.25 -7.30 -2.05
N ILE A 90 8.02 -7.79 -2.21
CA ILE A 90 6.79 -7.01 -2.07
C ILE A 90 6.09 -7.55 -0.82
N PRO A 91 5.73 -6.73 0.18
CA PRO A 91 4.96 -7.16 1.33
C PRO A 91 3.68 -7.89 0.90
N ASP A 92 3.32 -8.98 1.59
CA ASP A 92 2.14 -9.80 1.24
C ASP A 92 0.81 -9.05 1.35
N ALA A 93 0.78 -8.00 2.15
CA ALA A 93 -0.35 -7.11 2.36
C ALA A 93 0.13 -5.64 2.38
N PRO A 94 -0.77 -4.66 2.17
CA PRO A 94 -0.43 -3.25 2.35
C PRO A 94 0.15 -2.97 3.74
N LEU A 95 1.11 -2.05 3.81
CA LEU A 95 1.68 -1.61 5.09
C LEU A 95 0.79 -0.52 5.74
N GLU A 96 0.89 -0.37 7.07
CA GLU A 96 0.10 0.64 7.81
C GLU A 96 0.53 2.08 7.52
N ARG A 97 1.68 2.25 6.86
CA ARG A 97 2.31 3.51 6.50
C ARG A 97 2.72 3.47 5.02
N PRO A 98 2.95 4.64 4.38
CA PRO A 98 3.46 4.70 3.02
C PRO A 98 4.73 3.85 2.88
N TRP A 99 4.90 3.23 1.72
CA TRP A 99 6.04 2.36 1.46
C TRP A 99 6.42 2.35 -0.02
N GLU A 100 7.68 2.00 -0.29
CA GLU A 100 8.24 1.92 -1.62
C GLU A 100 8.96 0.59 -1.79
N ALA A 101 8.68 -0.11 -2.88
CA ALA A 101 9.46 -1.24 -3.34
C ALA A 101 10.53 -0.75 -4.32
N CYS A 102 11.80 -0.97 -4.00
CA CYS A 102 12.89 -0.77 -4.96
C CYS A 102 13.29 -2.10 -5.60
N ALA A 103 13.48 -2.11 -6.92
CA ALA A 103 13.75 -3.33 -7.67
C ALA A 103 14.80 -3.13 -8.78
N THR A 104 15.59 -4.18 -9.02
CA THR A 104 16.53 -4.25 -10.14
C THR A 104 15.88 -4.88 -11.37
N MET A 105 16.35 -4.47 -12.55
CA MET A 105 15.88 -5.04 -13.82
C MET A 105 16.55 -6.40 -14.14
N ASN A 106 17.79 -6.61 -13.72
CA ASN A 106 18.62 -7.76 -14.11
C ASN A 106 19.40 -8.40 -12.95
N GLY A 107 19.08 -8.02 -11.70
CA GLY A 107 19.77 -8.49 -10.50
C GLY A 107 20.92 -7.60 -10.01
N ALA A 108 21.25 -6.52 -10.72
CA ALA A 108 22.29 -5.56 -10.32
C ALA A 108 21.73 -4.13 -10.12
N TRP A 109 22.25 -3.42 -9.10
CA TRP A 109 21.96 -2.01 -8.86
C TRP A 109 22.83 -1.10 -9.74
N GLY A 110 24.16 -1.23 -9.63
CA GLY A 110 25.11 -0.60 -10.55
C GLY A 110 25.24 -1.38 -11.86
N TYR A 111 25.92 -0.79 -12.86
CA TYR A 111 26.25 -1.51 -14.09
C TYR A 111 27.09 -2.76 -13.79
N ALA A 112 26.69 -3.88 -14.37
CA ALA A 112 27.34 -5.17 -14.26
C ALA A 112 27.30 -5.87 -15.61
N ASP A 113 28.46 -6.05 -16.24
CA ASP A 113 28.60 -6.68 -17.56
C ASP A 113 28.01 -8.10 -17.60
N TRP A 114 28.20 -8.88 -16.54
CA TRP A 114 27.69 -10.24 -16.38
C TRP A 114 26.14 -10.30 -16.32
N ALA A 115 25.46 -9.18 -16.02
CA ALA A 115 24.01 -9.12 -15.89
C ALA A 115 23.29 -8.67 -17.18
N GLU A 116 24.04 -8.23 -18.21
CA GLU A 116 23.46 -7.58 -19.40
C GLU A 116 22.56 -8.50 -20.24
N ASN A 117 22.72 -9.82 -20.10
CA ASN A 117 21.90 -10.82 -20.78
C ASN A 117 20.81 -11.42 -19.88
N ASN A 118 20.62 -10.90 -18.66
CA ASN A 118 19.74 -11.48 -17.65
C ASN A 118 18.61 -10.53 -17.21
N TYR A 119 18.08 -9.75 -18.14
CA TYR A 119 16.95 -8.85 -17.88
C TYR A 119 15.67 -9.62 -17.62
N ARG A 120 14.96 -9.23 -16.57
CA ARG A 120 13.60 -9.69 -16.28
C ARG A 120 12.65 -9.20 -17.38
N SER A 121 11.61 -10.00 -17.66
CA SER A 121 10.66 -9.64 -18.72
C SER A 121 9.86 -8.38 -18.37
N VAL A 122 9.51 -7.60 -19.40
CA VAL A 122 8.62 -6.42 -19.26
C VAL A 122 7.31 -6.80 -18.56
N LYS A 123 6.74 -7.96 -18.92
CA LYS A 123 5.53 -8.51 -18.29
C LYS A 123 5.70 -8.65 -16.78
N THR A 124 6.77 -9.30 -16.33
CA THR A 124 7.03 -9.53 -14.90
C THR A 124 7.15 -8.21 -14.14
N LEU A 125 7.90 -7.25 -14.69
CA LEU A 125 8.11 -5.95 -14.03
C LEU A 125 6.83 -5.10 -13.99
N ILE A 126 5.97 -5.15 -15.02
CA ILE A 126 4.66 -4.49 -14.98
C ILE A 126 3.73 -5.16 -13.96
N GLN A 127 3.74 -6.49 -13.86
CA GLN A 127 2.97 -7.20 -12.84
C GLN A 127 3.44 -6.83 -11.43
N GLU A 128 4.73 -6.60 -11.22
CA GLU A 128 5.24 -6.06 -9.96
C GLU A 128 4.74 -4.64 -9.68
N LEU A 129 4.86 -3.71 -10.65
CA LEU A 129 4.31 -2.35 -10.51
C LEU A 129 2.82 -2.39 -10.09
N VAL A 130 2.02 -3.20 -10.78
CA VAL A 130 0.59 -3.36 -10.47
C VAL A 130 0.39 -3.94 -9.08
N THR A 131 1.17 -4.94 -8.68
CA THR A 131 1.06 -5.56 -7.36
C THR A 131 1.39 -4.55 -6.26
N VAL A 132 2.47 -3.78 -6.43
CA VAL A 132 2.88 -2.70 -5.53
C VAL A 132 1.77 -1.65 -5.40
N ALA A 133 1.24 -1.14 -6.52
CA ALA A 133 0.15 -0.17 -6.51
C ALA A 133 -1.15 -0.74 -5.89
N SER A 134 -1.45 -2.03 -6.12
CA SER A 134 -2.61 -2.71 -5.53
C SER A 134 -2.52 -2.89 -4.01
N ARG A 135 -1.31 -2.67 -3.45
CA ARG A 135 -0.99 -2.74 -2.04
C ARG A 135 -0.53 -1.39 -1.48
N ASP A 136 -0.95 -0.28 -2.12
CA ASP A 136 -0.70 1.09 -1.69
C ASP A 136 0.79 1.48 -1.59
N GLY A 137 1.64 0.85 -2.40
CA GLY A 137 3.06 1.16 -2.49
C GLY A 137 3.46 1.95 -3.74
N ASN A 138 4.64 2.55 -3.66
CA ASN A 138 5.36 3.09 -4.82
C ASN A 138 6.37 2.07 -5.35
N TYR A 139 6.62 2.06 -6.67
CA TYR A 139 7.60 1.18 -7.29
C TYR A 139 8.75 1.99 -7.89
N LEU A 140 9.96 1.80 -7.35
CA LEU A 140 11.20 2.41 -7.78
C LEU A 140 12.02 1.40 -8.58
N LEU A 141 11.93 1.48 -9.91
CA LEU A 141 12.66 0.58 -10.81
C LEU A 141 14.03 1.16 -11.18
N ASN A 142 15.09 0.42 -10.85
CA ASN A 142 16.48 0.85 -11.01
C ASN A 142 16.98 0.79 -12.46
N ILE A 143 17.91 1.68 -12.82
CA ILE A 143 18.82 1.54 -13.97
C ILE A 143 20.27 1.65 -13.51
N GLY A 144 21.16 0.87 -14.14
CA GLY A 144 22.61 0.96 -13.94
C GLY A 144 23.33 1.44 -15.20
N PRO A 145 23.56 2.76 -15.37
CA PRO A 145 24.29 3.29 -16.51
C PRO A 145 25.74 2.79 -16.57
N LYS A 146 26.28 2.66 -17.77
CA LYS A 146 27.68 2.30 -18.01
C LYS A 146 28.63 3.41 -17.54
N GLY A 147 29.91 3.08 -17.41
CA GLY A 147 30.96 4.05 -17.03
C GLY A 147 31.13 5.22 -18.00
N ASP A 148 30.64 5.10 -19.24
CA ASP A 148 30.59 6.19 -20.22
C ASP A 148 29.30 7.04 -20.14
N GLY A 149 28.42 6.74 -19.19
CA GLY A 149 27.13 7.41 -18.99
C GLY A 149 25.99 6.88 -19.86
N SER A 150 26.24 5.93 -20.76
CA SER A 150 25.18 5.36 -21.61
C SER A 150 24.29 4.37 -20.85
N VAL A 151 23.00 4.34 -21.21
CA VAL A 151 22.04 3.36 -20.69
C VAL A 151 22.11 2.09 -21.53
N SER A 152 22.16 0.91 -20.89
CA SER A 152 22.27 -0.35 -21.59
C SER A 152 21.05 -0.67 -22.46
N PRO A 153 21.22 -1.41 -23.58
CA PRO A 153 20.11 -1.81 -24.45
C PRO A 153 18.99 -2.57 -23.72
N GLY A 154 19.35 -3.43 -22.74
CA GLY A 154 18.37 -4.16 -21.94
C GLY A 154 17.51 -3.23 -21.07
N SER A 155 18.12 -2.23 -20.43
CA SER A 155 17.38 -1.22 -19.68
C SER A 155 16.46 -0.40 -20.58
N VAL A 156 16.94 0.01 -21.76
CA VAL A 156 16.13 0.73 -22.77
C VAL A 156 14.93 -0.11 -23.21
N ASN A 157 15.11 -1.41 -23.45
CA ASN A 157 14.02 -2.32 -23.82
C ASN A 157 12.94 -2.38 -22.72
N VAL A 158 13.35 -2.51 -21.46
CA VAL A 158 12.43 -2.50 -20.32
C VAL A 158 11.67 -1.18 -20.24
N LEU A 159 12.38 -0.05 -20.28
CA LEU A 159 11.77 1.28 -20.17
C LEU A 159 10.79 1.56 -21.32
N ASN A 160 11.11 1.17 -22.55
CA ASN A 160 10.20 1.28 -23.69
C ASN A 160 8.96 0.39 -23.52
N GLY A 161 9.12 -0.80 -22.95
CA GLY A 161 8.01 -1.68 -22.59
C GLY A 161 7.06 -1.05 -21.57
N PHE A 162 7.61 -0.44 -20.51
CA PHE A 162 6.84 0.35 -19.54
C PHE A 162 6.15 1.55 -20.20
N ALA A 163 6.87 2.33 -21.00
CA ALA A 163 6.31 3.49 -21.69
C ALA A 163 5.13 3.12 -22.58
N SER A 164 5.26 2.03 -23.36
CA SER A 164 4.20 1.49 -24.20
C SER A 164 2.97 1.09 -23.38
N TRP A 165 3.15 0.34 -22.29
CA TRP A 165 2.02 -0.08 -21.45
C TRP A 165 1.37 1.11 -20.72
N MET A 166 2.17 2.00 -20.13
CA MET A 166 1.69 3.17 -19.39
C MET A 166 0.97 4.17 -20.28
N SER A 167 1.33 4.29 -21.57
CA SER A 167 0.64 5.18 -22.52
C SER A 167 -0.86 4.92 -22.63
N VAL A 168 -1.28 3.68 -22.33
CA VAL A 168 -2.68 3.25 -22.34
C VAL A 168 -3.24 3.08 -20.91
N HIS A 169 -2.43 2.58 -19.98
CA HIS A 169 -2.91 2.09 -18.68
C HIS A 169 -2.54 2.97 -17.48
N ALA A 170 -1.85 4.10 -17.67
CA ALA A 170 -1.40 4.96 -16.56
C ALA A 170 -2.53 5.39 -15.62
N ASP A 171 -3.76 5.55 -16.11
CA ASP A 171 -4.93 5.90 -15.29
C ASP A 171 -5.21 4.88 -14.17
N SER A 172 -4.82 3.62 -14.38
CA SER A 172 -4.97 2.52 -13.42
C SER A 172 -3.86 2.42 -12.37
N ILE A 173 -2.82 3.25 -12.49
CA ILE A 173 -1.68 3.31 -11.56
C ILE A 173 -1.60 4.68 -10.89
N HIS A 174 -1.60 5.76 -11.66
CA HIS A 174 -1.43 7.10 -11.11
C HIS A 174 -2.67 7.55 -10.33
N GLY A 175 -2.45 7.98 -9.08
CA GLY A 175 -3.50 8.46 -8.18
C GLY A 175 -4.50 7.37 -7.77
N THR A 176 -4.10 6.10 -7.86
CA THR A 176 -4.89 5.00 -7.30
C THR A 176 -4.47 4.69 -5.87
N SER A 177 -5.37 4.02 -5.14
CA SER A 177 -5.10 3.29 -3.93
C SER A 177 -5.28 1.78 -4.18
N GLY A 178 -4.88 0.97 -3.22
CA GLY A 178 -4.99 -0.47 -3.26
C GLY A 178 -6.41 -1.00 -3.24
N SER A 179 -6.49 -2.31 -3.43
CA SER A 179 -7.74 -3.07 -3.54
C SER A 179 -8.72 -2.75 -2.40
N PRO A 180 -10.04 -2.61 -2.67
CA PRO A 180 -11.03 -2.50 -1.61
C PRO A 180 -11.34 -3.85 -0.93
N PHE A 181 -10.77 -4.95 -1.42
CA PHE A 181 -11.10 -6.31 -1.00
C PHE A 181 -10.05 -6.88 -0.05
N ALA A 182 -10.53 -7.69 0.91
CA ALA A 182 -9.68 -8.39 1.87
C ALA A 182 -8.78 -9.46 1.22
N THR A 183 -9.18 -9.98 0.05
CA THR A 183 -8.47 -11.03 -0.67
C THR A 183 -8.18 -10.59 -2.09
N GLU A 184 -7.01 -11.01 -2.59
CA GLU A 184 -6.60 -10.77 -3.96
C GLU A 184 -7.26 -11.80 -4.90
N PRO A 185 -7.78 -11.40 -6.08
CA PRO A 185 -8.26 -12.35 -7.07
C PRO A 185 -7.13 -13.25 -7.58
N SER A 186 -7.43 -14.53 -7.84
CA SER A 186 -6.44 -15.47 -8.38
C SER A 186 -5.93 -15.09 -9.78
N TRP A 187 -6.74 -14.37 -10.56
CA TRP A 187 -6.41 -13.96 -11.94
C TRP A 187 -5.55 -12.70 -12.04
N GLY A 188 -5.30 -11.98 -10.94
CA GLY A 188 -4.56 -10.72 -10.99
C GLY A 188 -4.72 -9.82 -9.78
N ARG A 189 -4.79 -8.51 -10.00
CA ARG A 189 -4.77 -7.48 -8.95
C ARG A 189 -5.78 -6.38 -9.23
N ILE A 190 -6.10 -5.62 -8.19
CA ILE A 190 -7.09 -4.54 -8.27
C ILE A 190 -6.51 -3.27 -7.66
N THR A 191 -6.62 -2.17 -8.40
CA THR A 191 -6.44 -0.82 -7.87
C THR A 191 -7.76 -0.07 -7.96
N LYS A 192 -7.89 1.02 -7.22
CA LYS A 192 -9.09 1.85 -7.26
C LYS A 192 -8.75 3.33 -7.16
N LYS A 193 -9.67 4.16 -7.62
CA LYS A 193 -9.75 5.57 -7.23
C LYS A 193 -11.19 6.03 -7.32
N ASN A 194 -11.46 7.27 -6.93
CA ASN A 194 -12.81 7.79 -6.97
C ASN A 194 -13.43 7.61 -8.38
N GLY A 195 -14.57 6.93 -8.44
CA GLY A 195 -15.32 6.64 -9.66
C GLY A 195 -14.85 5.43 -10.47
N LYS A 196 -13.73 4.77 -10.14
CA LYS A 196 -13.15 3.69 -10.97
C LYS A 196 -12.52 2.58 -10.13
N LEU A 197 -12.87 1.33 -10.47
CA LEU A 197 -12.20 0.11 -10.03
C LEU A 197 -11.47 -0.50 -11.24
N PHE A 198 -10.18 -0.76 -11.11
CA PHE A 198 -9.36 -1.31 -12.18
C PHE A 198 -8.99 -2.76 -11.87
N ALA A 199 -9.46 -3.68 -12.71
CA ALA A 199 -9.08 -5.09 -12.68
C ALA A 199 -7.89 -5.31 -13.62
N HIS A 200 -6.71 -5.54 -13.05
CA HIS A 200 -5.48 -5.83 -13.76
C HIS A 200 -5.33 -7.34 -13.91
N VAL A 201 -5.52 -7.84 -15.13
CA VAL A 201 -5.64 -9.27 -15.39
C VAL A 201 -4.29 -9.84 -15.81
N PHE A 202 -3.71 -10.67 -14.95
CA PHE A 202 -2.44 -11.36 -15.17
C PHE A 202 -2.66 -12.67 -15.93
N ASP A 203 -3.71 -13.39 -15.54
CA ASP A 203 -4.16 -14.64 -16.14
C ASP A 203 -5.51 -14.42 -16.81
N TRP A 204 -5.47 -14.17 -18.12
CA TRP A 204 -6.67 -13.85 -18.89
C TRP A 204 -7.62 -15.04 -19.02
N PRO A 205 -8.93 -14.87 -18.76
CA PRO A 205 -9.87 -15.98 -18.83
C PRO A 205 -10.12 -16.39 -20.30
N THR A 206 -9.92 -17.68 -20.59
CA THR A 206 -10.15 -18.25 -21.93
C THR A 206 -11.62 -18.55 -22.23
N HIS A 207 -12.46 -18.59 -21.20
CA HIS A 207 -13.90 -18.86 -21.29
C HIS A 207 -14.75 -17.60 -21.52
N GLY A 208 -14.11 -16.46 -21.83
CA GLY A 208 -14.79 -15.22 -22.23
C GLY A 208 -15.51 -14.46 -21.11
N THR A 209 -15.33 -14.85 -19.85
CA THR A 209 -15.90 -14.15 -18.69
C THR A 209 -14.82 -13.87 -17.64
N LEU A 210 -14.69 -12.61 -17.23
CA LEU A 210 -13.86 -12.20 -16.09
C LEU A 210 -14.76 -12.01 -14.87
N ARG A 211 -14.44 -12.70 -13.77
CA ARG A 211 -15.16 -12.59 -12.50
C ARG A 211 -14.46 -11.63 -11.55
N ILE A 212 -14.98 -10.41 -11.46
CA ILE A 212 -14.46 -9.38 -10.55
C ILE A 212 -15.29 -9.41 -9.26
N PRO A 213 -14.70 -9.36 -8.06
CA PRO A 213 -15.49 -9.18 -6.83
C PRO A 213 -16.34 -7.90 -6.88
N ALA A 214 -17.59 -7.97 -6.43
CA ALA A 214 -18.50 -6.84 -6.48
C ALA A 214 -18.24 -5.82 -5.36
N VAL A 215 -18.39 -4.55 -5.69
CA VAL A 215 -18.46 -3.44 -4.74
C VAL A 215 -19.91 -3.08 -4.47
N HIS A 216 -20.18 -2.37 -3.36
CA HIS A 216 -21.52 -1.88 -3.06
C HIS A 216 -21.98 -0.79 -4.03
N ASN A 217 -21.03 -0.12 -4.68
CA ASN A 217 -21.29 1.03 -5.52
C ASN A 217 -22.11 0.65 -6.76
N THR A 218 -22.95 1.57 -7.23
CA THR A 218 -23.62 1.44 -8.52
C THR A 218 -22.58 1.41 -9.64
N VAL A 219 -22.57 0.32 -10.43
CA VAL A 219 -21.75 0.19 -11.64
C VAL A 219 -22.41 0.96 -12.77
N ASN A 220 -21.71 1.96 -13.30
CA ASN A 220 -22.18 2.82 -14.37
C ASN A 220 -21.79 2.27 -15.75
N ARG A 221 -20.59 1.69 -15.85
CA ARG A 221 -20.03 1.20 -17.12
C ARG A 221 -18.86 0.24 -16.87
N VAL A 222 -18.64 -0.68 -17.79
CA VAL A 222 -17.43 -1.52 -17.82
C VAL A 222 -16.80 -1.46 -19.21
N TYR A 223 -15.48 -1.33 -19.30
CA TYR A 223 -14.75 -1.29 -20.57
C TYR A 223 -13.27 -1.70 -20.42
N LEU A 224 -12.57 -1.95 -21.53
CA LEU A 224 -11.12 -2.19 -21.53
C LEU A 224 -10.36 -0.87 -21.68
N LEU A 225 -9.31 -0.64 -20.89
CA LEU A 225 -8.50 0.59 -21.05
C LEU A 225 -7.88 0.72 -22.45
N ASN A 226 -7.62 -0.41 -23.13
CA ASN A 226 -7.16 -0.41 -24.53
C ASN A 226 -8.22 0.05 -25.54
N ASN A 227 -9.50 0.03 -25.18
CA ASN A 227 -10.61 0.47 -26.03
C ASN A 227 -11.73 1.11 -25.18
N PRO A 228 -11.50 2.33 -24.64
CA PRO A 228 -12.45 2.98 -23.74
C PRO A 228 -13.72 3.46 -24.43
N SER A 229 -13.77 3.46 -25.77
CA SER A 229 -14.98 3.77 -26.54
C SER A 229 -16.01 2.65 -26.52
N THR A 230 -15.63 1.40 -26.26
CA THR A 230 -16.54 0.25 -26.31
C THR A 230 -16.87 -0.26 -24.92
N SER A 231 -18.16 -0.25 -24.56
CA SER A 231 -18.64 -0.87 -23.32
C SER A 231 -18.66 -2.39 -23.44
N LEU A 232 -18.33 -3.07 -22.35
CA LEU A 232 -18.49 -4.51 -22.18
C LEU A 232 -19.81 -4.81 -21.47
N SER A 233 -20.45 -5.92 -21.85
CA SER A 233 -21.59 -6.47 -21.12
C SER A 233 -21.14 -7.03 -19.79
N TYR A 234 -21.95 -6.83 -18.75
CA TYR A 234 -21.70 -7.37 -17.42
C TYR A 234 -23.01 -7.70 -16.70
N THR A 235 -22.91 -8.59 -15.72
CA THR A 235 -23.97 -8.85 -14.75
C THR A 235 -23.43 -8.77 -13.34
N VAL A 236 -24.19 -8.15 -12.43
CA VAL A 236 -23.85 -8.12 -11.00
C VAL A 236 -24.76 -9.10 -10.26
N SER A 237 -24.20 -10.20 -9.76
CA SER A 237 -24.94 -11.22 -9.02
C SER A 237 -23.99 -12.00 -8.10
N GLY A 238 -24.50 -12.60 -7.02
CA GLY A 238 -23.70 -13.48 -6.17
C GLY A 238 -22.44 -12.86 -5.55
N GLY A 239 -22.37 -11.52 -5.44
CA GLY A 239 -21.18 -10.83 -4.95
C GLY A 239 -20.07 -10.67 -5.98
N THR A 240 -20.34 -10.89 -7.27
CA THR A 240 -19.40 -10.66 -8.37
C THR A 240 -19.98 -9.74 -9.44
N ILE A 241 -19.08 -9.13 -10.22
CA ILE A 241 -19.33 -8.47 -11.49
C ILE A 241 -18.74 -9.40 -12.55
N ASP A 242 -19.62 -10.16 -13.20
CA ASP A 242 -19.26 -11.08 -14.27
C ASP A 242 -19.22 -10.29 -15.58
N VAL A 243 -18.03 -10.04 -16.11
CA VAL A 243 -17.78 -9.20 -17.29
C VAL A 243 -17.49 -10.08 -18.50
N ALA A 244 -18.23 -9.89 -19.59
CA ALA A 244 -17.91 -10.53 -20.86
C ALA A 244 -16.65 -9.89 -21.47
N VAL A 245 -15.62 -10.70 -21.72
CA VAL A 245 -14.32 -10.24 -22.24
C VAL A 245 -13.92 -10.98 -23.51
N PRO A 246 -13.07 -10.39 -24.38
CA PRO A 246 -12.54 -11.09 -25.55
C PRO A 246 -11.85 -12.42 -25.22
N ALA A 247 -11.81 -13.35 -26.18
CA ALA A 247 -11.18 -14.66 -25.99
C ALA A 247 -9.66 -14.59 -25.73
N GLY A 248 -9.00 -13.55 -26.24
CA GLY A 248 -7.57 -13.29 -26.03
C GLY A 248 -7.33 -12.01 -25.25
N ALA A 249 -6.24 -11.98 -24.48
CA ALA A 249 -5.82 -10.80 -23.75
C ALA A 249 -5.51 -9.64 -24.72
N PRO A 250 -6.16 -8.47 -24.57
CA PRO A 250 -5.87 -7.28 -25.40
C PRO A 250 -4.43 -6.77 -25.28
N ASN A 251 -3.75 -7.05 -24.16
CA ASN A 251 -2.36 -6.71 -23.94
C ASN A 251 -1.60 -7.91 -23.36
N ALA A 252 -0.41 -8.19 -23.93
CA ALA A 252 0.41 -9.35 -23.57
C ALA A 252 1.08 -9.25 -22.19
N ASN A 253 1.28 -8.04 -21.66
CA ASN A 253 1.88 -7.82 -20.35
C ASN A 253 0.80 -7.92 -19.26
N VAL A 254 -0.14 -6.96 -19.26
CA VAL A 254 -1.29 -6.89 -18.34
C VAL A 254 -2.43 -6.19 -19.07
N SER A 255 -3.59 -6.82 -19.12
CA SER A 255 -4.81 -6.20 -19.66
C SER A 255 -5.64 -5.61 -18.51
N VAL A 256 -6.22 -4.43 -18.69
CA VAL A 256 -6.97 -3.76 -17.61
C VAL A 256 -8.44 -3.55 -18.00
N VAL A 257 -9.34 -4.11 -17.20
CA VAL A 257 -10.78 -3.83 -17.24
C VAL A 257 -11.08 -2.72 -16.25
N CYS A 258 -11.66 -1.61 -16.73
CA CYS A 258 -12.15 -0.53 -15.89
C CYS A 258 -13.65 -0.72 -15.62
N VAL A 259 -14.02 -0.73 -14.35
CA VAL A 259 -15.39 -0.68 -13.87
C VAL A 259 -15.63 0.73 -13.32
N GLU A 260 -16.37 1.54 -14.06
CA GLU A 260 -16.81 2.85 -13.59
C GLU A 260 -17.95 2.67 -12.60
N VAL A 261 -17.82 3.32 -11.45
CA VAL A 261 -18.80 3.27 -10.37
C VAL A 261 -19.11 4.66 -9.85
N SER A 262 -20.19 4.78 -9.09
CA SER A 262 -20.51 6.03 -8.38
C SER A 262 -19.72 6.13 -7.07
N GLY A 263 -18.82 7.11 -6.96
CA GLY A 263 -18.00 7.37 -5.77
C GLY A 263 -16.77 6.44 -5.62
N MET A 264 -16.17 6.41 -4.43
CA MET A 264 -15.01 5.55 -4.15
C MET A 264 -15.45 4.08 -4.07
N PRO A 265 -14.81 3.15 -4.83
CA PRO A 265 -15.11 1.73 -4.72
C PRO A 265 -14.88 1.19 -3.29
N ALA A 266 -15.92 0.56 -2.73
CA ALA A 266 -15.88 -0.06 -1.41
C ALA A 266 -16.81 -1.28 -1.32
N VAL A 267 -16.50 -2.23 -0.43
CA VAL A 267 -17.30 -3.44 -0.19
C VAL A 267 -18.61 -3.11 0.56
N LEU A 268 -18.60 -2.06 1.38
CA LEU A 268 -19.74 -1.62 2.19
C LEU A 268 -19.89 -0.09 2.07
N ALA A 269 -21.13 0.40 2.07
CA ALA A 269 -21.41 1.83 2.06
C ALA A 269 -21.09 2.48 3.42
N ASN A 270 -20.85 3.79 3.42
CA ASN A 270 -20.84 4.56 4.66
C ASN A 270 -22.26 4.67 5.22
N GLY A 271 -22.41 4.55 6.53
CA GLY A 271 -23.73 4.62 7.16
C GLY A 271 -23.75 4.13 8.59
N VAL A 272 -24.93 4.09 9.18
CA VAL A 272 -25.15 3.52 10.52
C VAL A 272 -25.64 2.09 10.37
N TYR A 273 -24.88 1.16 10.93
CA TYR A 273 -25.15 -0.27 10.85
C TYR A 273 -25.37 -0.88 12.23
N ARG A 274 -26.03 -2.03 12.23
CA ARG A 274 -26.05 -2.97 13.35
C ARG A 274 -25.31 -4.22 12.92
N LEU A 275 -24.32 -4.65 13.70
CA LEU A 275 -23.59 -5.87 13.45
C LEU A 275 -24.25 -6.97 14.26
N VAL A 276 -24.87 -7.95 13.59
CA VAL A 276 -25.62 -9.03 14.24
C VAL A 276 -24.89 -10.34 14.03
N SER A 277 -24.58 -11.02 15.13
CA SER A 277 -24.02 -12.38 15.06
C SER A 277 -25.08 -13.32 14.49
N VAL A 278 -24.78 -13.96 13.36
CA VAL A 278 -25.69 -14.96 12.75
C VAL A 278 -25.95 -16.13 13.70
N ARG A 279 -24.97 -16.48 14.56
CA ARG A 279 -25.09 -17.60 15.49
C ARG A 279 -26.06 -17.32 16.65
N SER A 280 -25.98 -16.13 17.24
CA SER A 280 -26.76 -15.80 18.45
C SER A 280 -27.98 -14.91 18.17
N GLY A 281 -28.03 -14.26 17.00
CA GLY A 281 -29.02 -13.22 16.70
C GLY A 281 -28.85 -11.92 17.49
N MET A 282 -27.80 -11.82 18.32
CA MET A 282 -27.52 -10.66 19.17
C MET A 282 -26.66 -9.62 18.42
N ALA A 283 -26.84 -8.35 18.78
CA ALA A 283 -26.11 -7.24 18.19
C ALA A 283 -24.82 -6.93 18.95
N LEU A 284 -23.79 -6.47 18.23
CA LEU A 284 -22.63 -5.81 18.80
C LEU A 284 -23.09 -4.53 19.51
N ASP A 285 -22.92 -4.51 20.82
CA ASP A 285 -23.41 -3.48 21.73
C ASP A 285 -22.24 -2.92 22.52
N ASN A 286 -22.15 -1.59 22.64
CA ASN A 286 -21.06 -0.96 23.38
C ASN A 286 -21.21 -1.08 24.91
N GLY A 287 -22.10 -1.94 25.42
CA GLY A 287 -22.38 -2.14 26.84
C GLY A 287 -23.15 -0.97 27.46
N ASN A 288 -23.76 -0.12 26.63
CA ASN A 288 -24.37 1.15 27.02
C ASN A 288 -23.43 2.08 27.83
N THR A 289 -22.11 1.94 27.66
CA THR A 289 -21.12 2.79 28.34
C THR A 289 -20.55 3.86 27.40
N THR A 290 -19.98 4.92 27.98
CA THR A 290 -19.24 5.96 27.26
C THR A 290 -17.78 6.03 27.70
N THR A 291 -17.36 5.16 28.63
CA THR A 291 -16.01 5.11 29.18
C THR A 291 -15.04 4.48 28.18
N GLU A 292 -13.81 5.01 28.14
CA GLU A 292 -12.70 4.37 27.43
C GLU A 292 -12.37 3.01 28.05
N GLY A 293 -12.05 2.02 27.22
CA GLY A 293 -11.81 0.65 27.71
C GLY A 293 -13.09 -0.12 28.02
N GLY A 294 -14.27 0.48 27.83
CA GLY A 294 -15.54 -0.20 27.98
C GLY A 294 -15.64 -1.39 27.02
N GLN A 295 -15.91 -2.58 27.56
CA GLN A 295 -16.06 -3.78 26.75
C GLN A 295 -17.24 -3.66 25.79
N VAL A 296 -17.02 -4.12 24.55
CA VAL A 296 -18.05 -4.28 23.55
C VAL A 296 -18.54 -5.72 23.62
N ILE A 297 -19.85 -5.87 23.78
CA ILE A 297 -20.50 -7.14 24.09
C ILE A 297 -21.48 -7.53 22.97
N GLN A 298 -22.03 -8.74 23.05
CA GLN A 298 -23.24 -9.08 22.31
C GLN A 298 -24.43 -8.92 23.25
N TRP A 299 -25.49 -8.25 22.77
CA TRP A 299 -26.71 -8.07 23.55
C TRP A 299 -27.96 -8.30 22.70
N ALA A 300 -29.06 -8.67 23.35
CA ALA A 300 -30.35 -8.82 22.71
C ALA A 300 -30.73 -7.53 21.96
N GLN A 301 -31.21 -7.68 20.72
CA GLN A 301 -31.51 -6.53 19.88
C GLN A 301 -32.63 -5.69 20.51
N ASN A 302 -32.35 -4.41 20.76
CA ASN A 302 -33.29 -3.46 21.35
C ASN A 302 -33.43 -2.17 20.52
N GLY A 303 -32.64 -2.02 19.45
CA GLY A 303 -32.70 -0.88 18.53
C GLY A 303 -32.07 0.41 19.06
N GLY A 304 -31.57 0.43 20.29
CA GLY A 304 -30.95 1.60 20.91
C GLY A 304 -29.62 1.99 20.27
N SER A 305 -29.18 3.23 20.54
CA SER A 305 -27.89 3.77 20.07
C SER A 305 -26.64 2.98 20.50
N PRO A 306 -26.62 2.21 21.62
CA PRO A 306 -25.50 1.30 21.94
C PRO A 306 -25.23 0.23 20.87
N GLN A 307 -26.24 -0.13 20.08
CA GLN A 307 -26.18 -1.17 19.04
C GLN A 307 -26.00 -0.60 17.63
N GLN A 308 -25.76 0.71 17.53
CA GLN A 308 -25.63 1.44 16.28
C GLN A 308 -24.18 1.89 16.12
N TRP A 309 -23.60 1.54 14.98
CA TRP A 309 -22.21 1.82 14.65
C TRP A 309 -22.15 2.62 13.35
N ALA A 310 -21.64 3.84 13.41
CA ALA A 310 -21.29 4.62 12.24
C ALA A 310 -20.06 3.97 11.58
N VAL A 311 -20.30 3.33 10.44
CA VAL A 311 -19.29 2.68 9.61
C VAL A 311 -18.82 3.69 8.57
N THR A 312 -17.51 3.90 8.51
CA THR A 312 -16.86 4.74 7.50
C THR A 312 -15.77 3.95 6.82
N GLY A 313 -15.87 3.76 5.51
CA GLY A 313 -14.81 3.21 4.67
C GLY A 313 -13.58 4.11 4.71
N LEU A 314 -12.43 3.48 4.90
CA LEU A 314 -11.11 4.08 4.85
C LEU A 314 -10.42 3.63 3.56
N GLU A 315 -9.19 4.09 3.38
CA GLU A 315 -8.27 3.55 2.37
C GLU A 315 -7.99 2.06 2.63
N HIS A 316 -7.43 1.35 1.64
CA HIS A 316 -7.02 -0.06 1.75
C HIS A 316 -8.17 -1.06 2.09
N GLY A 317 -9.44 -0.67 1.93
CA GLY A 317 -10.59 -1.55 2.23
C GLY A 317 -10.89 -1.71 3.71
N TYR A 318 -10.22 -0.95 4.59
CA TYR A 318 -10.53 -0.89 6.01
C TYR A 318 -11.77 -0.06 6.29
N TYR A 319 -12.35 -0.26 7.47
CA TYR A 319 -13.48 0.49 7.99
C TYR A 319 -13.18 0.93 9.41
N LYS A 320 -13.60 2.14 9.74
CA LYS A 320 -13.74 2.58 11.13
C LYS A 320 -15.19 2.39 11.56
N LEU A 321 -15.39 1.83 12.74
CA LEU A 321 -16.70 1.67 13.36
C LEU A 321 -16.75 2.53 14.62
N VAL A 322 -17.60 3.55 14.62
CA VAL A 322 -17.78 4.46 15.76
C VAL A 322 -19.13 4.23 16.39
N SER A 323 -19.18 3.98 17.69
CA SER A 323 -20.45 3.82 18.40
C SER A 323 -21.24 5.13 18.34
N VAL A 324 -22.49 5.07 17.87
CA VAL A 324 -23.41 6.21 17.86
C VAL A 324 -23.74 6.68 19.28
N ARG A 325 -23.65 5.78 20.27
CA ARG A 325 -23.89 6.10 21.69
C ARG A 325 -22.80 6.99 22.29
N SER A 326 -21.54 6.66 22.06
CA SER A 326 -20.41 7.27 22.77
C SER A 326 -19.49 8.13 21.91
N GLY A 327 -19.57 8.03 20.58
CA GLY A 327 -18.61 8.64 19.66
C GLY A 327 -17.23 7.98 19.66
N LYS A 328 -17.06 6.83 20.34
CA LYS A 328 -15.80 6.10 20.44
C LYS A 328 -15.69 5.00 19.39
N ALA A 329 -14.47 4.73 18.92
CA ALA A 329 -14.18 3.72 17.92
C ALA A 329 -14.13 2.31 18.54
N LEU A 330 -14.57 1.31 17.79
CA LEU A 330 -14.34 -0.10 18.06
C LEU A 330 -12.83 -0.37 18.00
N ASP A 331 -12.28 -0.97 19.04
CA ASP A 331 -10.83 -1.09 19.24
C ASP A 331 -10.49 -2.49 19.76
N ASN A 332 -9.43 -3.11 19.25
CA ASN A 332 -8.99 -4.44 19.68
C ASN A 332 -8.17 -4.43 20.99
N GLY A 333 -8.03 -3.29 21.66
CA GLY A 333 -7.22 -3.13 22.87
C GLY A 333 -5.73 -3.01 22.59
N ASN A 334 -5.35 -2.69 21.35
CA ASN A 334 -3.96 -2.66 20.87
C ASN A 334 -3.19 -3.97 21.17
N THR A 335 -3.83 -5.11 20.92
CA THR A 335 -3.24 -6.44 21.14
C THR A 335 -3.52 -7.37 19.97
N THR A 336 -2.58 -8.28 19.73
CA THR A 336 -2.68 -9.36 18.73
C THR A 336 -3.02 -10.71 19.36
N ALA A 337 -3.21 -10.76 20.68
CA ALA A 337 -3.46 -12.00 21.40
C ALA A 337 -4.85 -12.58 21.09
N GLU A 338 -4.90 -13.89 20.82
CA GLU A 338 -6.17 -14.61 20.67
C GLU A 338 -7.02 -14.49 21.93
N GLY A 339 -8.32 -14.26 21.75
CA GLY A 339 -9.27 -14.08 22.86
C GLY A 339 -9.24 -12.70 23.53
N ALA A 340 -8.50 -11.73 22.99
CA ALA A 340 -8.54 -10.35 23.44
C ALA A 340 -9.98 -9.79 23.43
N SER A 341 -10.32 -9.01 24.46
CA SER A 341 -11.59 -8.29 24.51
C SER A 341 -11.59 -7.16 23.49
N VAL A 342 -12.68 -7.05 22.73
CA VAL A 342 -12.94 -5.86 21.92
C VAL A 342 -13.54 -4.79 22.83
N ILE A 343 -13.02 -3.57 22.75
CA ILE A 343 -13.39 -2.44 23.59
C ILE A 343 -13.81 -1.25 22.71
N GLN A 344 -14.19 -0.17 23.36
CA GLN A 344 -14.30 1.14 22.74
C GLN A 344 -13.22 2.09 23.24
N TRP A 345 -12.65 2.89 22.35
CA TRP A 345 -11.64 3.89 22.67
C TRP A 345 -11.82 5.16 21.85
N THR A 346 -11.26 6.27 22.33
CA THR A 346 -11.25 7.51 21.55
C THR A 346 -10.57 7.29 20.21
N ALA A 347 -11.20 7.78 19.13
CA ALA A 347 -10.69 7.58 17.79
C ALA A 347 -9.31 8.25 17.65
N ASN A 348 -8.28 7.46 17.35
CA ASN A 348 -6.89 7.91 17.24
C ASN A 348 -6.29 7.64 15.85
N GLY A 349 -7.04 6.97 14.96
CA GLY A 349 -6.60 6.66 13.60
C GLY A 349 -5.58 5.51 13.50
N GLY A 350 -5.18 4.90 14.62
CA GLY A 350 -4.27 3.77 14.68
C GLY A 350 -4.89 2.48 14.14
N SER A 351 -4.04 1.50 13.83
CA SER A 351 -4.45 0.18 13.34
C SER A 351 -5.36 -0.64 14.28
N PRO A 352 -5.32 -0.51 15.63
CA PRO A 352 -6.29 -1.15 16.53
C PRO A 352 -7.76 -0.85 16.24
N GLN A 353 -8.03 0.25 15.52
CA GLN A 353 -9.36 0.77 15.22
C GLN A 353 -9.78 0.59 13.76
N ARG A 354 -8.97 -0.13 12.97
CA ARG A 354 -9.20 -0.37 11.55
C ARG A 354 -9.64 -1.82 11.35
N TRP A 355 -10.82 -1.99 10.78
CA TRP A 355 -11.47 -3.30 10.65
C TRP A 355 -11.65 -3.66 9.18
N VAL A 356 -11.47 -4.93 8.86
CA VAL A 356 -11.82 -5.46 7.54
C VAL A 356 -13.24 -6.01 7.58
N VAL A 357 -14.06 -5.66 6.60
CA VAL A 357 -15.38 -6.26 6.41
C VAL A 357 -15.31 -7.22 5.23
N THR A 358 -15.31 -8.52 5.54
CA THR A 358 -15.28 -9.59 4.53
C THR A 358 -16.67 -10.16 4.35
N ARG A 359 -17.16 -10.19 3.11
CA ARG A 359 -18.38 -10.92 2.76
C ARG A 359 -18.06 -12.42 2.73
N ILE A 360 -18.77 -13.21 3.53
CA ILE A 360 -18.59 -14.66 3.65
C ILE A 360 -19.71 -15.50 2.98
N GLY A 361 -20.63 -14.83 2.28
CA GLY A 361 -21.79 -15.38 1.54
C GLY A 361 -22.74 -14.26 1.13
#